data_AF-A0A853ELK4-F1
#
_entry.id   AF-A0A853ELK4-F1
#
_cell.length_a   1.000
_cell.length_b   1.000
_cell.length_c   1.000
_cell.angle_alpha   90.00
_cell.angle_beta   90.00
_cell.angle_gamma   90.00
#
_symmetry.space_group_name_H-M   'P 1'
#
loop_
_entity.id
_entity.type
_entity.pdbx_description
1 polymer ?
#
loop_
_entity_poly.entity_id
_entity_poly.type
_entity_poly.pdbx_seq_one_letter_code
_entity_poly.pdbx_strand_id
1 'polypeptide(L)'
;MTARTDHIQQFLLIYDRSRDELISHESFGDDVDAATIAYRAAEIEYHDHPEMNIVLVGADSLETVKVTHSTYFTGAASRLQTLLEDIPS
;
A
#
# COMPACT_ATOMS: atom_id res chain seq x y z
N MET A 1 -23.96 -12.56 -14.50
CA MET A 1 -23.17 -11.32 -14.42
C MET A 1 -23.88 -10.38 -13.47
N THR A 2 -23.55 -10.48 -12.17
CA THR A 2 -24.02 -9.54 -11.15
C THR A 2 -22.87 -8.57 -10.95
N ALA A 3 -23.02 -7.33 -11.42
CA ALA A 3 -22.13 -6.25 -11.03
C ALA A 3 -22.25 -6.13 -9.51
N ARG A 4 -21.25 -6.67 -8.81
CA ARG A 4 -21.09 -6.44 -7.37
C ARG A 4 -21.02 -4.94 -7.25
N THR A 5 -21.90 -4.36 -6.45
CA THR A 5 -21.78 -2.97 -6.04
C THR A 5 -20.50 -2.92 -5.22
N ASP A 6 -19.37 -2.75 -5.90
CA ASP A 6 -18.04 -2.72 -5.32
C ASP A 6 -17.92 -1.42 -4.55
N HIS A 7 -18.27 -1.50 -3.26
CA HIS A 7 -18.01 -0.43 -2.32
C HIS A 7 -16.49 -0.25 -2.28
N ILE A 8 -16.02 0.85 -2.86
CA ILE A 8 -14.59 1.17 -2.90
C ILE A 8 -14.15 1.45 -1.48
N GLN A 9 -13.36 0.54 -0.93
CA GLN A 9 -12.75 0.67 0.37
C GLN A 9 -11.48 1.51 0.26
N GLN A 10 -11.18 2.28 1.30
CA GLN A 10 -10.00 3.13 1.40
C GLN A 10 -8.94 2.46 2.26
N PHE A 11 -7.72 2.38 1.73
CA PHE A 11 -6.56 1.79 2.38
C PHE A 11 -5.42 2.80 2.42
N LEU A 12 -4.94 3.11 3.63
CA LEU A 12 -3.74 3.92 3.83
C LEU A 12 -2.53 2.99 3.93
N LEU A 13 -1.48 3.27 3.17
CA LEU A 13 -0.22 2.55 3.18
C LEU A 13 0.91 3.52 3.58
N ILE A 14 1.74 3.11 4.53
CA ILE A 14 2.95 3.84 4.96
C ILE A 14 4.15 2.95 4.70
N TYR A 15 4.99 3.37 3.77
CA TYR A 15 6.11 2.59 3.28
C TYR A 15 7.44 3.30 3.49
N ASP A 16 8.43 2.59 4.03
CA ASP A 16 9.78 3.10 4.19
C ASP A 16 10.63 2.65 3.01
N ARG A 17 11.02 3.59 2.14
CA ARG A 17 11.86 3.28 0.97
C ARG A 17 13.33 3.00 1.33
N SER A 18 13.78 3.38 2.52
CA SER A 18 15.14 3.12 2.97
C SER A 18 15.29 1.66 3.43
N ARG A 19 14.26 1.12 4.08
CA ARG A 19 14.16 -0.28 4.56
C ARG A 19 13.53 -1.20 3.53
N ASP A 20 12.86 -0.60 2.56
CA ASP A 20 12.06 -1.27 1.54
C ASP A 20 10.99 -2.18 2.17
N GLU A 21 10.20 -1.57 3.06
CA GLU A 21 9.26 -2.25 3.94
C GLU A 21 7.97 -1.45 4.12
N LEU A 22 6.83 -2.16 4.13
CA LEU A 22 5.55 -1.60 4.56
C LEU A 22 5.52 -1.50 6.08
N ILE A 23 5.70 -0.28 6.59
CA ILE A 23 5.71 -0.02 8.03
C ILE A 23 4.31 -0.14 8.62
N SER A 24 3.29 0.31 7.89
CA SER A 24 1.91 0.24 8.35
C SER A 24 0.92 0.23 7.20
N HIS A 25 -0.23 -0.40 7.43
CA HIS A 25 -1.40 -0.25 6.59
C HIS A 25 -2.68 -0.19 7.43
N GLU A 26 -3.63 0.65 7.02
CA GLU A 26 -4.92 0.80 7.69
C GLU A 26 -6.07 0.77 6.67
N SER A 27 -7.19 0.17 7.05
CA SER A 27 -8.41 0.08 6.24
C SER A 27 -9.50 0.92 6.88
N PHE A 28 -10.10 1.81 6.10
CA PHE A 28 -11.20 2.67 6.53
C PHE A 28 -12.54 2.24 5.94
N GLY A 29 -12.58 1.15 5.16
CA GLY A 29 -13.79 0.77 4.44
C GLY A 29 -14.25 1.91 3.53
N ASP A 30 -15.54 2.19 3.50
CA ASP A 30 -16.13 3.28 2.71
C ASP A 30 -16.01 4.69 3.33
N ASP A 31 -15.40 4.84 4.51
CA ASP A 31 -15.20 6.13 5.19
C ASP A 31 -14.07 6.97 4.57
N VAL A 32 -14.36 7.63 3.44
CA VAL A 32 -13.41 8.48 2.70
C VAL A 32 -12.88 9.66 3.52
N ASP A 33 -13.73 10.28 4.34
CA ASP A 33 -13.34 11.39 5.21
C ASP A 33 -12.31 10.95 6.25
N ALA A 34 -12.56 9.82 6.94
CA ALA A 34 -11.65 9.27 7.93
C ALA A 34 -10.29 8.92 7.29
N ALA A 35 -10.32 8.30 6.11
CA ALA A 35 -9.12 7.94 5.38
C ALA A 35 -8.30 9.17 4.94
N THR A 36 -8.98 10.23 4.51
CA THR A 36 -8.33 11.50 4.10
C THR A 36 -7.71 12.22 5.29
N ILE A 37 -8.39 12.21 6.45
CA ILE A 37 -7.86 12.79 7.69
C ILE A 37 -6.60 12.03 8.13
N ALA A 38 -6.64 10.70 8.13
CA ALA A 38 -5.50 9.87 8.49
C ALA A 38 -4.33 10.06 7.51
N TYR A 39 -4.61 10.12 6.20
CA TYR A 39 -3.60 10.42 5.19
C TYR A 39 -2.91 11.76 5.46
N ARG A 40 -3.67 12.84 5.70
CA ARG A 40 -3.09 14.15 6.03
C ARG A 40 -2.29 14.14 7.32
N ALA A 41 -2.77 13.42 8.34
CA ALA A 41 -2.05 13.29 9.60
C ALA A 41 -0.69 12.59 9.39
N ALA A 42 -0.66 11.52 8.59
CA ALA A 42 0.57 10.83 8.23
C ALA A 42 1.50 11.71 7.38
N GLU A 43 0.99 12.49 6.42
CA GLU A 43 1.81 13.44 5.65
C GLU A 43 2.50 14.49 6.54
N ILE A 44 1.82 14.94 7.60
CA ILE A 44 2.38 15.88 8.57
C ILE A 44 3.40 15.18 9.47
N GLU A 45 3.09 13.97 9.96
CA GLU A 45 3.98 13.17 10.81
C GLU A 45 5.31 12.86 10.11
N TYR A 46 5.26 12.46 8.85
CA TYR A 46 6.44 12.07 8.07
C TYR A 46 6.96 13.18 7.16
N HIS A 47 6.59 14.45 7.40
CA HIS A 47 6.95 15.57 6.52
C HIS A 47 8.47 15.72 6.31
N ASP A 48 9.27 15.49 7.36
CA ASP A 48 10.74 15.61 7.32
C ASP A 48 11.44 14.29 6.89
N HIS A 49 10.66 13.26 6.56
CA HIS A 49 11.14 11.92 6.21
C HIS A 49 10.91 11.67 4.71
N PRO A 50 11.77 12.20 3.82
CA PRO A 50 11.59 12.03 2.39
C PRO A 50 11.63 10.57 1.96
N GLU A 51 12.26 9.68 2.74
CA GLU A 51 12.26 8.23 2.51
C GLU A 51 10.88 7.59 2.64
N MET A 52 9.97 8.20 3.40
CA MET A 52 8.64 7.66 3.64
C MET A 52 7.71 7.94 2.46
N ASN A 53 6.91 6.95 2.10
CA ASN A 53 5.89 7.06 1.09
C ASN A 53 4.53 6.74 1.70
N ILE A 54 3.70 7.79 1.79
CA ILE A 54 2.35 7.74 2.31
C ILE A 54 1.41 7.73 1.11
N VAL A 55 0.56 6.70 1.01
CA VAL A 55 -0.36 6.54 -0.13
C VAL A 55 -1.74 6.13 0.36
N LEU A 56 -2.76 6.81 -0.14
CA LEU A 56 -4.16 6.43 0.05
C LEU A 56 -4.68 5.77 -1.24
N VAL A 57 -5.16 4.54 -1.12
CA VAL A 57 -5.63 3.72 -2.26
C VAL A 57 -7.08 3.32 -2.07
N GLY A 58 -7.90 3.58 -3.08
CA GLY A 58 -9.26 3.05 -3.18
C GLY A 58 -9.27 1.72 -3.94
N ALA A 59 -9.83 0.65 -3.36
CA ALA A 59 -10.00 -0.64 -4.02
C ALA A 59 -11.19 -1.43 -3.47
N ASP A 60 -11.62 -2.47 -4.17
CA ASP A 60 -12.65 -3.39 -3.67
C ASP A 60 -12.22 -4.18 -2.42
N SER A 61 -10.92 -4.45 -2.29
CA SER A 61 -10.35 -5.26 -1.21
C SER A 61 -8.85 -5.02 -1.06
N LEU A 62 -8.31 -5.35 0.13
CA LEU A 62 -6.86 -5.31 0.38
C LEU A 62 -6.10 -6.27 -0.56
N GLU A 63 -6.71 -7.39 -0.96
CA GLU A 63 -6.10 -8.32 -1.91
C GLU A 63 -5.89 -7.66 -3.27
N THR A 64 -6.87 -6.90 -3.77
CA THR A 64 -6.72 -6.10 -4.99
C THR A 64 -5.62 -5.04 -4.85
N VAL A 65 -5.50 -4.39 -3.68
CA VAL A 65 -4.39 -3.46 -3.41
C VAL A 65 -3.04 -4.17 -3.46
N LYS A 66 -2.92 -5.37 -2.87
CA LYS A 66 -1.68 -6.17 -2.91
C LYS A 66 -1.28 -6.56 -4.31
N VAL A 67 -2.23 -6.80 -5.21
CA VAL A 67 -1.94 -7.15 -6.62
C VAL A 67 -1.55 -5.91 -7.41
N THR A 68 -2.36 -4.85 -7.35
CA THR A 68 -2.19 -3.62 -8.16
C THR A 68 -1.04 -2.73 -7.68
N HIS A 69 -0.77 -2.74 -6.37
CA HIS A 69 0.27 -1.95 -5.72
C HIS A 69 1.28 -2.85 -4.99
N SER A 70 1.58 -4.01 -5.59
CA SER A 70 2.47 -5.05 -5.05
C SER A 70 3.82 -4.54 -4.57
N THR A 71 4.36 -3.47 -5.15
CA THR A 71 5.62 -2.85 -4.74
C THR A 71 5.66 -2.45 -3.27
N TYR A 72 4.53 -2.09 -2.66
CA TYR A 72 4.52 -1.80 -1.22
C TYR A 72 4.55 -3.07 -0.36
N PHE A 73 4.13 -4.23 -0.88
CA PHE A 73 4.02 -5.48 -0.12
C PHE A 73 5.15 -6.48 -0.39
N THR A 74 5.82 -6.33 -1.52
CA THR A 74 7.00 -7.13 -1.87
C THR A 74 8.22 -6.24 -1.73
N GLY A 75 8.83 -6.28 -0.54
CA GLY A 75 10.14 -5.67 -0.33
C GLY A 75 11.16 -6.14 -1.36
N ALA A 76 12.19 -5.34 -1.59
CA ALA A 76 13.18 -5.43 -2.64
C ALA A 76 14.04 -6.67 -2.40
N ALA A 77 14.26 -7.01 -1.14
CA ALA A 77 14.87 -8.26 -0.71
C ALA A 77 14.05 -9.48 -1.19
N SER A 78 12.72 -9.44 -1.12
CA SER A 78 11.86 -10.52 -1.61
C SER A 78 11.80 -10.55 -3.14
N ARG A 79 11.81 -9.39 -3.79
CA ARG A 79 11.80 -9.27 -5.26
C ARG A 79 13.09 -9.78 -5.91
N LEU A 80 14.24 -9.53 -5.27
CA LEU A 80 15.55 -10.03 -5.72
C LEU A 80 15.65 -11.56 -5.59
N GLN A 81 15.09 -12.16 -4.54
CA GLN A 81 15.06 -13.63 -4.39
C GLN A 81 14.30 -14.29 -5.55
N THR A 82 13.10 -13.80 -5.88
CA THR A 82 12.33 -14.32 -7.03
C THR A 82 13.06 -14.18 -8.36
N LEU A 83 13.82 -13.10 -8.58
CA LEU A 83 14.59 -12.92 -9.81
C LEU A 83 15.84 -13.81 -9.89
N LEU A 84 16.43 -14.18 -8.75
CA LEU A 84 17.60 -15.07 -8.68
C LEU A 84 17.21 -16.55 -8.82
N GLU A 85 15.97 -16.92 -8.47
CA GLU A 85 15.44 -18.27 -8.62
C GLU A 85 15.05 -18.63 -10.07
N ASP A 86 14.89 -17.62 -10.94
CA ASP A 86 14.49 -17.78 -12.35
C ASP A 86 15.68 -17.81 -13.33
N ILE A 87 16.92 -18.01 -12.87
CA ILE A 87 18.08 -18.20 -13.75
C ILE A 87 18.13 -19.70 -14.16
N PRO A 88 17.74 -20.08 -15.39
CA PRO A 88 17.98 -21.43 -15.87
C PRO A 88 19.49 -21.69 -15.96
N SER A 89 19.91 -22.83 -15.43
CA SER A 89 21.29 -23.34 -15.46
C SER A 89 21.82 -23.56 -16.88
#